data_AF-A0A952JW54-F1
#
_entry.id   AF-A0A952JW54-F1
#
_cell.length_a   1.000
_cell.length_b   1.000
_cell.length_c   1.000
_cell.angle_alpha   90.00
_cell.angle_beta   90.00
_cell.angle_gamma   90.00
#
_symmetry.space_group_name_H-M   'P 1'
#
loop_
_entity.id
_entity.type
_entity.pdbx_description
1 polymer ?
#
loop_
_entity_poly.entity_id
_entity_poly.type
_entity_poly.pdbx_seq_one_letter_code
_entity_poly.pdbx_strand_id
1 'polypeptide(L)'
;MKNFAHVAKSITEIDLSVENARVDTLQREIADIDTAIEAADQQSLAIERQLSNAEASTGRAMADALLAHRRPADAGPSEHELRAERDKLEAGIAELNRRRAELASAIEQVRGQALARAKSAMSSVISALMSDAEAAAEIIVQSYASIASFQDALNLSDSERRVLRRVLPALIGHDKLIANRLTADVPQSVSELFAALEGKGAALPLQLRRSVKI
;
A
#
# COMPACT_ATOMS: atom_id res chain seq x y z
N MET A 1 -26.97 14.64 13.72
CA MET A 1 -25.95 13.71 13.19
C MET A 1 -26.56 12.92 12.05
N LYS A 2 -25.98 12.95 10.85
CA LYS A 2 -26.43 12.07 9.76
C LYS A 2 -26.18 10.62 10.15
N ASN A 3 -27.18 9.78 9.92
CA ASN A 3 -27.10 8.35 10.15
C ASN A 3 -26.71 7.65 8.84
N PHE A 4 -25.47 7.17 8.77
CA PHE A 4 -24.98 6.40 7.62
C PHE A 4 -25.28 4.90 7.74
N ALA A 5 -26.26 4.48 8.56
CA ALA A 5 -26.59 3.07 8.79
C ALA A 5 -26.81 2.26 7.50
N HIS A 6 -27.44 2.85 6.47
CA HIS A 6 -27.65 2.18 5.19
C HIS A 6 -26.34 1.91 4.45
N VAL A 7 -25.36 2.81 4.54
CA VAL A 7 -24.03 2.62 3.94
C VAL A 7 -23.17 1.69 4.80
N ALA A 8 -23.27 1.79 6.13
CA ALA A 8 -22.64 0.83 7.04
C ALA A 8 -23.11 -0.60 6.70
N LYS A 9 -24.40 -0.77 6.42
CA LYS A 9 -24.96 -2.03 5.93
C LYS A 9 -24.36 -2.45 4.58
N SER A 10 -24.35 -1.57 3.57
CA SER A 10 -23.72 -1.87 2.27
C SER A 10 -22.23 -2.24 2.39
N ILE A 11 -21.50 -1.61 3.31
CA ILE A 11 -20.09 -1.93 3.61
C ILE A 11 -19.97 -3.33 4.23
N THR A 12 -20.84 -3.66 5.19
CA THR A 12 -20.84 -5.00 5.80
C THR A 12 -21.14 -6.09 4.77
N GLU A 13 -21.98 -5.81 3.78
CA GLU A 13 -22.33 -6.72 2.68
C GLU A 13 -21.22 -6.91 1.64
N ILE A 14 -20.16 -6.10 1.64
CA ILE A 14 -19.00 -6.32 0.77
C ILE A 14 -18.29 -7.60 1.19
N ASP A 15 -18.55 -8.68 0.47
CA ASP A 15 -17.79 -9.91 0.60
C ASP A 15 -16.47 -9.82 -0.17
N LEU A 16 -15.36 -9.89 0.58
CA LEU A 16 -13.98 -9.96 0.10
C LEU A 16 -13.31 -11.31 0.44
N SER A 17 -14.08 -12.32 0.84
CA SER A 17 -13.54 -13.63 1.25
C SER A 17 -12.69 -14.27 0.15
N VAL A 18 -13.13 -14.18 -1.11
CA VAL A 18 -12.41 -14.70 -2.28
C VAL A 18 -11.12 -13.92 -2.51
N GLU A 19 -11.17 -12.59 -2.48
CA GLU A 19 -10.00 -11.74 -2.64
C GLU A 19 -8.97 -11.96 -1.53
N ASN A 20 -9.42 -12.11 -0.27
CA ASN A 20 -8.55 -12.43 0.86
C ASN A 20 -7.88 -13.80 0.68
N ALA A 21 -8.64 -14.84 0.36
CA ALA A 21 -8.08 -16.17 0.11
C ALA A 21 -7.06 -16.16 -1.02
N ARG A 22 -7.29 -15.34 -2.06
CA ARG A 22 -6.35 -15.15 -3.16
C ARG A 22 -5.08 -14.42 -2.71
N VAL A 23 -5.20 -13.33 -1.96
CA VAL A 23 -4.03 -12.62 -1.39
C VAL A 23 -3.22 -13.54 -0.49
N ASP A 24 -3.87 -14.31 0.39
CA ASP A 24 -3.20 -15.24 1.30
C ASP A 24 -2.45 -16.34 0.54
N THR A 25 -3.01 -16.81 -0.58
CA THR A 25 -2.36 -17.81 -1.44
C THR A 25 -1.13 -17.23 -2.13
N LEU A 26 -1.26 -16.04 -2.72
CA LEU A 26 -0.14 -15.35 -3.37
C LEU A 26 0.97 -15.00 -2.37
N GLN A 27 0.62 -14.61 -1.14
CA GLN A 27 1.59 -14.33 -0.08
C GLN A 27 2.34 -15.58 0.37
N ARG A 28 1.66 -16.73 0.46
CA ARG A 28 2.30 -18.02 0.73
C ARG A 28 3.29 -18.40 -0.37
N GLU A 29 2.90 -18.24 -1.64
CA GLU A 29 3.81 -18.48 -2.76
C GLU A 29 5.04 -17.56 -2.74
N ILE A 30 4.87 -16.28 -2.37
CA ILE A 30 6.02 -15.37 -2.19
C ILE A 30 6.93 -15.85 -1.06
N ALA A 31 6.38 -16.31 0.06
CA ALA A 31 7.19 -16.81 1.18
C ALA A 31 7.97 -18.09 0.82
N ASP A 32 7.37 -18.98 0.02
CA ASP A 32 8.04 -20.17 -0.51
C ASP A 32 9.19 -19.78 -1.46
N ILE A 33 8.98 -18.77 -2.31
CA ILE A 33 10.03 -18.23 -3.18
C ILE A 33 11.16 -17.58 -2.36
N ASP A 34 10.83 -16.78 -1.36
CA ASP A 34 11.82 -16.12 -0.50
C ASP A 34 12.70 -17.17 0.20
N THR A 35 12.09 -18.26 0.70
CA THR A 35 12.83 -19.40 1.29
C THR A 35 13.74 -20.08 0.27
N ALA A 36 13.28 -20.26 -0.97
CA ALA A 36 14.08 -20.89 -2.03
C ALA A 36 15.28 -20.00 -2.46
N ILE A 37 15.08 -18.67 -2.51
CA ILE A 37 16.16 -17.72 -2.79
C ILE A 37 17.21 -17.77 -1.69
N GLU A 38 16.80 -17.74 -0.42
CA GLU A 38 17.73 -17.84 0.72
C GLU A 38 18.57 -19.12 0.67
N ALA A 39 17.94 -20.26 0.34
CA ALA A 39 18.64 -21.53 0.19
C ALA A 39 19.64 -21.50 -1.00
N ALA A 40 19.25 -20.91 -2.13
CA ALA A 40 20.10 -20.78 -3.30
C ALA A 40 21.30 -19.85 -3.05
N ASP A 41 21.10 -18.74 -2.32
CA ASP A 41 22.17 -17.83 -1.91
C ASP A 41 23.18 -18.53 -0.99
N GLN A 42 22.71 -19.33 -0.04
CA GLN A 42 23.59 -20.15 0.81
C GLN A 42 24.40 -21.16 -0.01
N GLN A 43 23.80 -21.78 -1.02
CA GLN A 43 24.50 -22.69 -1.92
C GLN A 43 25.53 -21.95 -2.79
N SER A 44 25.20 -20.76 -3.30
CA SER A 44 26.13 -19.92 -4.05
C SER A 44 27.36 -19.57 -3.22
N LEU A 45 27.17 -19.13 -1.96
CA LEU A 45 28.27 -18.88 -1.03
C LEU A 45 29.12 -20.12 -0.74
N ALA A 46 28.53 -21.31 -0.69
CA ALA A 46 29.26 -22.56 -0.53
C ALA A 46 30.14 -22.86 -1.75
N ILE A 47 29.61 -22.65 -2.96
CA ILE A 47 30.35 -22.81 -4.22
C ILE A 47 31.48 -21.80 -4.32
N GLU A 48 31.27 -20.54 -3.94
CA GLU A 48 32.33 -19.52 -3.93
C GLU A 48 33.48 -19.91 -2.99
N ARG A 49 33.17 -20.45 -1.80
CA ARG A 49 34.19 -20.99 -0.90
C ARG A 49 34.94 -22.16 -1.53
N GLN A 50 34.24 -23.06 -2.23
CA GLN A 50 34.87 -24.17 -2.95
C GLN A 50 35.78 -23.67 -4.07
N LEU A 51 35.36 -22.68 -4.85
CA LEU A 51 36.16 -22.06 -5.91
C LEU A 51 37.43 -21.42 -5.34
N SER A 52 37.32 -20.67 -4.24
CA SER A 52 38.48 -20.09 -3.56
C SER A 52 39.46 -21.14 -3.03
N ASN A 53 38.98 -22.33 -2.66
CA ASN A 53 39.81 -23.45 -2.21
C ASN A 53 40.33 -24.32 -3.39
N ALA A 54 39.66 -24.29 -4.54
CA ALA A 54 39.98 -25.09 -5.72
C ALA A 54 41.21 -24.56 -6.48
N GLU A 55 41.45 -23.24 -6.44
CA GLU A 55 42.67 -22.60 -6.98
C GLU A 55 43.96 -23.16 -6.34
N ALA A 56 43.89 -23.80 -5.17
CA ALA A 56 45.03 -24.41 -4.49
C ALA A 56 45.20 -25.94 -4.70
N SER A 57 44.21 -26.66 -5.25
CA SER A 57 44.14 -28.13 -5.08
C SER A 57 43.73 -28.98 -6.28
N THR A 58 43.10 -28.45 -7.33
CA THR A 58 42.46 -29.30 -8.37
C THR A 58 43.45 -30.13 -9.21
N GLY A 59 44.57 -29.54 -9.65
CA GLY A 59 45.60 -30.30 -10.39
C GLY A 59 46.27 -31.38 -9.53
N ARG A 60 46.45 -31.11 -8.23
CA ARG A 60 47.08 -32.02 -7.27
C ARG A 60 46.13 -33.14 -6.85
N ALA A 61 44.87 -32.83 -6.56
CA ALA A 61 43.84 -33.80 -6.21
C ALA A 61 43.56 -34.77 -7.37
N MET A 62 43.54 -34.28 -8.61
CA MET A 62 43.43 -35.12 -9.79
C MET A 62 44.67 -36.01 -9.97
N ALA A 63 45.87 -35.46 -9.78
CA ALA A 63 47.10 -36.25 -9.82
C ALA A 63 47.12 -37.33 -8.72
N ASP A 64 46.72 -37.01 -7.49
CA ASP A 64 46.65 -37.94 -6.36
C ASP A 64 45.59 -39.04 -6.58
N ALA A 65 44.45 -38.71 -7.20
CA ALA A 65 43.44 -39.69 -7.58
C ALA A 65 43.94 -40.64 -8.67
N LEU A 66 44.61 -40.11 -9.70
CA LEU A 66 45.22 -40.91 -10.77
C LEU A 66 46.34 -41.81 -10.24
N LEU A 67 47.19 -41.31 -9.35
CA LEU A 67 48.25 -42.07 -8.69
C LEU A 67 47.69 -43.17 -7.77
N ALA A 68 46.51 -42.96 -7.20
CA ALA A 68 45.80 -43.96 -6.40
C ALA A 68 44.92 -44.92 -7.23
N HIS A 69 45.00 -44.87 -8.57
CA HIS A 69 44.14 -45.64 -9.49
C HIS A 69 42.63 -45.45 -9.25
N ARG A 70 42.23 -44.29 -8.71
CA ARG A 70 40.83 -43.89 -8.51
C ARG A 70 40.28 -43.20 -9.75
N ARG A 71 38.94 -43.12 -9.86
CA ARG A 71 38.31 -42.48 -11.02
C ARG A 71 38.45 -40.96 -10.92
N PRO A 72 38.56 -40.24 -12.05
CA PRO A 72 38.63 -38.77 -12.05
C PRO A 72 37.48 -38.08 -11.31
N ALA A 73 36.28 -38.68 -11.30
CA ALA A 73 35.12 -38.19 -10.54
C ALA A 73 35.34 -38.20 -9.02
N ASP A 74 36.28 -39.00 -8.52
CA ASP A 74 36.62 -39.09 -7.09
C ASP A 74 37.50 -37.90 -6.64
N ALA A 75 37.97 -37.05 -7.58
CA ALA A 75 38.75 -35.84 -7.30
C ALA A 75 37.89 -34.60 -6.97
N GLY A 76 36.56 -34.72 -7.03
CA GLY A 76 35.60 -33.62 -6.81
C GLY A 76 35.28 -32.82 -8.07
N PRO A 77 34.33 -31.87 -8.00
CA PRO A 77 33.95 -31.04 -9.14
C PRO A 77 35.09 -30.11 -9.55
N SER A 78 35.26 -29.94 -10.86
CA SER A 78 36.19 -29.01 -11.45
C SER A 78 35.77 -27.55 -11.25
N GLU A 79 36.72 -26.62 -11.35
CA GLU A 79 36.43 -25.18 -11.32
C GLU A 79 35.39 -24.78 -12.37
N HIS A 80 35.47 -25.37 -13.57
CA HIS A 80 34.52 -25.14 -14.64
C HIS A 80 33.11 -25.63 -14.26
N GLU A 81 32.99 -26.80 -13.64
CA GLU A 81 31.69 -27.33 -13.15
C GLU A 81 31.11 -26.46 -12.04
N LEU A 82 31.93 -26.02 -11.09
CA LEU A 82 31.51 -25.12 -10.01
C LEU A 82 31.05 -23.75 -10.53
N ARG A 83 31.76 -23.17 -11.50
CA ARG A 83 31.33 -21.93 -12.17
C ARG A 83 30.02 -22.14 -12.93
N ALA A 84 29.89 -23.23 -13.67
CA ALA A 84 28.65 -23.54 -14.38
C ALA A 84 27.46 -23.79 -13.43
N GLU A 85 27.69 -24.36 -12.25
CA GLU A 85 26.67 -24.50 -11.21
C GLU A 85 26.27 -23.16 -10.61
N ARG A 86 27.23 -22.28 -10.30
CA ARG A 86 26.96 -20.92 -9.83
C ARG A 86 26.14 -20.12 -10.84
N ASP A 87 26.55 -20.13 -12.12
CA ASP A 87 25.85 -19.39 -13.16
C ASP A 87 24.39 -19.88 -13.34
N LYS A 88 24.13 -21.18 -13.15
CA LYS A 88 22.77 -21.74 -13.12
C LYS A 88 21.98 -21.29 -11.89
N LEU A 89 22.61 -21.25 -10.71
CA LEU A 89 21.97 -20.77 -9.48
C LEU A 89 21.60 -19.29 -9.61
N GLU A 90 22.51 -18.45 -10.12
CA GLU A 90 22.25 -17.03 -10.38
C GLU A 90 21.08 -16.83 -11.34
N ALA A 91 21.04 -17.59 -12.44
CA ALA A 91 19.91 -17.57 -13.37
C ALA A 91 18.60 -18.02 -12.71
N GLY A 92 18.65 -19.04 -11.85
CA GLY A 92 17.51 -19.52 -11.07
C GLY A 92 16.99 -18.47 -10.08
N ILE A 93 17.88 -17.80 -9.34
CA ILE A 93 17.55 -16.71 -8.42
C ILE A 93 16.95 -15.53 -9.17
N ALA A 94 17.49 -15.17 -10.34
CA ALA A 94 16.95 -14.10 -11.17
C ALA A 94 15.50 -14.40 -11.60
N GLU A 95 15.22 -15.64 -12.02
CA GLU A 95 13.89 -16.09 -12.40
C GLU A 95 12.92 -16.13 -11.21
N LEU A 96 13.36 -16.61 -10.04
CA LEU A 96 12.58 -16.55 -8.80
C LEU A 96 12.22 -15.12 -8.41
N ASN A 97 13.16 -14.19 -8.51
CA ASN A 97 12.92 -12.76 -8.26
C ASN A 97 11.92 -12.15 -9.26
N ARG A 98 12.00 -12.52 -10.54
CA ARG A 98 11.02 -12.11 -11.55
C ARG A 98 9.62 -12.60 -11.17
N ARG A 99 9.48 -13.88 -10.84
CA ARG A 99 8.19 -14.46 -10.42
C ARG A 99 7.65 -13.82 -9.14
N ARG A 100 8.51 -13.53 -8.17
CA ARG A 100 8.15 -12.80 -6.95
C ARG A 100 7.56 -11.41 -7.27
N ALA A 101 8.17 -10.67 -8.20
CA ALA A 101 7.65 -9.37 -8.63
C ALA A 101 6.29 -9.49 -9.33
N GLU A 102 6.07 -10.54 -10.11
CA GLU A 102 4.79 -10.82 -10.76
C GLU A 102 3.69 -11.13 -9.74
N LEU A 103 3.98 -11.96 -8.74
CA LEU A 103 3.05 -12.25 -7.65
C LEU A 103 2.73 -11.00 -6.82
N ALA A 104 3.73 -10.16 -6.53
CA ALA A 104 3.51 -8.89 -5.84
C ALA A 104 2.60 -7.96 -6.65
N SER A 105 2.81 -7.87 -7.96
CA SER A 105 1.92 -7.12 -8.87
C SER A 105 0.49 -7.68 -8.86
N ALA A 106 0.35 -9.01 -8.87
CA ALA A 106 -0.97 -9.66 -8.79
C ALA A 106 -1.69 -9.37 -7.46
N ILE A 107 -0.96 -9.32 -6.33
CA ILE A 107 -1.54 -8.90 -5.04
C ILE A 107 -2.07 -7.46 -5.13
N GLU A 108 -1.30 -6.54 -5.70
CA GLU A 108 -1.74 -5.15 -5.86
C GLU A 108 -2.94 -5.00 -6.79
N GLN A 109 -3.05 -5.84 -7.83
CA GLN A 109 -4.25 -5.88 -8.68
C GLN A 109 -5.49 -6.33 -7.89
N VAL A 110 -5.37 -7.39 -7.08
CA VAL A 110 -6.48 -7.88 -6.24
C VAL A 110 -6.90 -6.80 -5.23
N ARG A 111 -5.92 -6.14 -4.58
CA ARG A 111 -6.17 -5.02 -3.67
C ARG A 111 -6.84 -3.83 -4.37
N GLY A 112 -6.40 -3.51 -5.59
CA GLY A 112 -7.00 -2.46 -6.40
C GLY A 112 -8.48 -2.72 -6.72
N GLN A 113 -8.83 -3.97 -7.04
CA GLN A 113 -10.21 -4.39 -7.28
C GLN A 113 -11.07 -4.30 -6.00
N ALA A 114 -10.56 -4.81 -4.88
CA ALA A 114 -11.23 -4.71 -3.59
C ALA A 114 -11.46 -3.24 -3.18
N LEU A 115 -10.45 -2.38 -3.38
CA LEU A 115 -10.54 -0.95 -3.11
C LEU A 115 -11.58 -0.26 -4.01
N ALA A 116 -11.66 -0.62 -5.29
CA ALA A 116 -12.66 -0.08 -6.21
C ALA A 116 -14.09 -0.44 -5.76
N ARG A 117 -14.32 -1.68 -5.32
CA ARG A 117 -15.61 -2.11 -4.76
C ARG A 117 -15.97 -1.32 -3.50
N ALA A 118 -15.01 -1.15 -2.58
CA ALA A 118 -15.20 -0.35 -1.37
C ALA A 118 -15.50 1.14 -1.70
N LYS A 119 -14.75 1.74 -2.64
CA LYS A 119 -14.99 3.12 -3.10
C LYS A 119 -16.38 3.29 -3.70
N SER A 120 -16.83 2.35 -4.52
CA SER A 120 -18.17 2.38 -5.11
C SER A 120 -19.26 2.37 -4.03
N ALA A 121 -19.13 1.50 -3.03
CA ALA A 121 -20.07 1.45 -1.90
C ALA A 121 -20.08 2.74 -1.05
N MET A 122 -18.93 3.42 -0.93
CA MET A 122 -18.80 4.67 -0.17
C MET A 122 -19.16 5.93 -0.97
N SER A 123 -19.36 5.86 -2.29
CA SER A 123 -19.56 7.04 -3.13
C SER A 123 -20.75 7.89 -2.67
N SER A 124 -21.83 7.26 -2.22
CA SER A 124 -23.01 7.97 -1.73
C SER A 124 -22.75 8.76 -0.45
N VAL A 125 -21.88 8.26 0.45
CA VAL A 125 -21.45 8.99 1.66
C VAL A 125 -20.66 10.22 1.27
N ILE A 126 -19.70 10.08 0.35
CA ILE A 126 -18.87 11.18 -0.12
C ILE A 126 -19.75 12.27 -0.74
N SER A 127 -20.66 11.89 -1.64
CA SER A 127 -21.63 12.83 -2.24
C SER A 127 -22.51 13.51 -1.19
N ALA A 128 -22.98 12.78 -0.18
CA ALA A 128 -23.81 13.34 0.88
C ALA A 128 -23.04 14.32 1.79
N LEU A 129 -21.76 14.06 2.06
CA LEU A 129 -20.87 14.96 2.81
C LEU A 129 -20.54 16.21 2.00
N MET A 130 -20.29 16.06 0.70
CA MET A 130 -20.07 17.20 -0.21
C MET A 130 -21.30 18.09 -0.30
N SER A 131 -22.49 17.51 -0.44
CA SER A 131 -23.75 18.27 -0.47
C SER A 131 -23.99 19.03 0.84
N ASP A 132 -23.61 18.48 2.00
CA ASP A 132 -23.69 19.21 3.27
C ASP A 132 -22.71 20.38 3.32
N ALA A 133 -21.49 20.18 2.82
CA ALA A 133 -20.49 21.22 2.77
C ALA A 133 -20.95 22.38 1.87
N GLU A 134 -21.57 22.08 0.73
CA GLU A 134 -22.17 23.06 -0.17
C GLU A 134 -23.32 23.82 0.51
N ALA A 135 -24.25 23.13 1.17
CA ALA A 135 -25.35 23.77 1.90
C ALA A 135 -24.85 24.68 3.03
N ALA A 136 -23.82 24.23 3.77
CA ALA A 136 -23.20 25.05 4.82
C ALA A 136 -22.51 26.29 4.25
N ALA A 137 -21.83 26.15 3.10
CA ALA A 137 -21.23 27.28 2.40
C ALA A 137 -22.29 28.29 1.95
N GLU A 138 -23.43 27.82 1.43
CA GLU A 138 -24.55 28.68 1.04
C GLU A 138 -25.09 29.50 2.22
N ILE A 139 -25.25 28.88 3.40
CA ILE A 139 -25.69 29.59 4.62
C ILE A 139 -24.70 30.70 5.00
N ILE A 140 -23.38 30.46 4.87
CA ILE A 140 -22.36 31.46 5.16
C ILE A 140 -22.44 32.63 4.17
N VAL A 141 -22.65 32.33 2.89
CA VAL A 141 -22.83 33.35 1.83
C VAL A 141 -24.09 34.18 2.08
N GLN A 142 -25.22 33.55 2.40
CA GLN A 142 -26.47 34.23 2.73
C GLN A 142 -26.31 35.13 3.95
N SER A 143 -25.64 34.63 5.01
CA SER A 143 -25.35 35.41 6.22
C SER A 143 -24.48 36.64 5.92
N TYR A 144 -23.47 36.49 5.06
CA TYR A 144 -22.66 37.63 4.58
C TYR A 144 -23.52 38.67 3.86
N ALA A 145 -24.39 38.23 2.93
CA ALA A 145 -25.28 39.11 2.19
C ALA A 145 -26.24 39.86 3.12
N SER A 146 -26.83 39.17 4.12
CA SER A 146 -27.69 39.79 5.12
C SER A 146 -26.95 40.84 5.95
N ILE A 147 -25.75 40.53 6.45
CA ILE A 147 -24.94 41.48 7.24
C ILE A 147 -24.54 42.69 6.39
N ALA A 148 -24.10 42.48 5.15
CA ALA A 148 -23.78 43.57 4.24
C ALA A 148 -25.00 44.47 4.00
N SER A 149 -26.18 43.88 3.78
CA SER A 149 -27.42 44.63 3.61
C SER A 149 -27.80 45.46 4.85
N PHE A 150 -27.68 44.90 6.06
CA PHE A 150 -27.92 45.66 7.29
C PHE A 150 -26.91 46.79 7.49
N GLN A 151 -25.63 46.56 7.18
CA GLN A 151 -24.59 47.57 7.30
C GLN A 151 -24.78 48.72 6.31
N ASP A 152 -25.11 48.41 5.05
CA ASP A 152 -25.37 49.42 4.03
C ASP A 152 -26.65 50.22 4.35
N ALA A 153 -27.69 49.58 4.89
CA ALA A 153 -28.95 50.23 5.25
C ALA A 153 -28.86 51.10 6.52
N LEU A 154 -28.05 50.71 7.50
CA LEU A 154 -27.96 51.36 8.81
C LEU A 154 -26.64 52.15 9.02
N ASN A 155 -25.76 52.18 8.01
CA ASN A 155 -24.43 52.80 8.06
C ASN A 155 -23.57 52.32 9.25
N LEU A 156 -23.60 51.02 9.52
CA LEU A 156 -22.88 50.38 10.63
C LEU A 156 -21.42 50.05 10.27
N SER A 157 -20.58 49.80 11.29
CA SER A 157 -19.16 49.47 11.09
C SER A 157 -18.93 48.15 10.36
N ASP A 158 -17.92 48.10 9.49
CA ASP A 158 -17.55 46.95 8.64
C ASP A 158 -16.76 45.85 9.39
N SER A 159 -16.93 45.66 10.70
CA SER A 159 -16.17 44.69 11.49
C SER A 159 -16.57 43.23 11.19
N GLU A 160 -17.86 42.95 11.19
CA GLU A 160 -18.43 41.60 11.05
C GLU A 160 -18.30 41.11 9.60
N ARG A 161 -18.58 41.98 8.63
CA ARG A 161 -18.37 41.74 7.20
C ARG A 161 -16.89 41.55 6.84
N ARG A 162 -15.93 42.18 7.55
CA ARG A 162 -14.50 41.86 7.41
C ARG A 162 -14.16 40.43 7.84
N VAL A 163 -14.75 39.93 8.92
CA VAL A 163 -14.50 38.55 9.39
C VAL A 163 -15.05 37.55 8.39
N LEU A 164 -16.30 37.70 7.94
CA LEU A 164 -16.90 36.79 6.96
C LEU A 164 -16.23 36.86 5.59
N ARG A 165 -15.79 38.04 5.14
CA ARG A 165 -15.00 38.20 3.90
C ARG A 165 -13.66 37.46 3.93
N ARG A 166 -13.09 37.15 5.10
CA ARG A 166 -11.88 36.30 5.19
C ARG A 166 -12.20 34.80 5.03
N VAL A 167 -13.43 34.40 5.33
CA VAL A 167 -13.89 33.01 5.24
C VAL A 167 -14.39 32.68 3.82
N LEU A 168 -14.91 33.65 3.08
CA LEU A 168 -15.42 33.43 1.72
C LEU A 168 -14.36 32.93 0.70
N PRO A 169 -13.14 33.47 0.61
CA PRO A 169 -12.10 32.94 -0.26
C PRO A 169 -11.67 31.51 0.11
N ALA A 170 -11.71 31.19 1.41
CA ALA A 170 -11.46 29.86 1.95
C ALA A 170 -12.55 28.83 1.60
N LEU A 171 -13.78 29.31 1.30
CA LEU A 171 -14.91 28.51 0.84
C LEU A 171 -14.94 28.31 -0.68
N ILE A 172 -14.35 29.24 -1.46
CA ILE A 172 -14.48 29.33 -2.92
C ILE A 172 -13.18 28.97 -3.68
N GLY A 173 -12.02 28.98 -3.00
CA GLY A 173 -10.70 28.70 -3.59
C GLY A 173 -10.30 27.22 -3.64
N HIS A 174 -9.27 26.91 -4.43
CA HIS A 174 -8.78 25.54 -4.67
C HIS A 174 -8.14 24.85 -3.45
N ASP A 175 -7.96 25.53 -2.32
CA ASP A 175 -7.74 24.91 -1.02
C ASP A 175 -7.89 25.90 0.14
N LYS A 176 -8.31 25.36 1.31
CA LYS A 176 -8.23 25.86 2.71
C LYS A 176 -9.48 26.48 3.34
N LEU A 177 -10.37 25.62 3.85
CA LEU A 177 -11.57 25.94 4.63
C LEU A 177 -11.34 26.43 6.07
N ILE A 178 -10.17 26.24 6.71
CA ILE A 178 -9.91 26.76 8.08
C ILE A 178 -8.44 27.15 8.26
N ALA A 179 -8.10 28.44 8.12
CA ALA A 179 -6.72 28.91 8.22
C ALA A 179 -6.08 28.78 9.64
N ASN A 180 -6.85 28.46 10.68
CA ASN A 180 -6.38 28.42 12.08
C ASN A 180 -6.59 27.09 12.81
N ARG A 181 -7.03 26.01 12.14
CA ARG A 181 -7.00 24.65 12.70
C ARG A 181 -6.16 23.77 11.79
N LEU A 182 -4.91 23.54 12.22
CA LEU A 182 -3.97 22.63 11.56
C LEU A 182 -4.43 21.15 11.59
N THR A 183 -5.51 20.84 12.31
CA THR A 183 -6.08 19.49 12.42
C THR A 183 -7.59 19.57 12.66
N ALA A 184 -8.35 18.68 12.02
CA ALA A 184 -9.73 18.41 12.37
C ALA A 184 -9.92 16.93 12.71
N ASP A 185 -10.75 16.68 13.72
CA ASP A 185 -11.16 15.34 14.09
C ASP A 185 -12.16 14.79 13.07
N VAL A 186 -12.01 13.51 12.74
CA VAL A 186 -12.95 12.81 11.89
C VAL A 186 -14.24 12.55 12.68
N PRO A 187 -15.42 12.92 12.17
CA PRO A 187 -16.68 12.67 12.85
C PRO A 187 -16.86 11.20 13.22
N GLN A 188 -17.46 10.93 14.38
CA GLN A 188 -17.68 9.55 14.86
C GLN A 188 -18.45 8.70 13.86
N SER A 189 -19.47 9.25 13.19
CA SER A 189 -20.25 8.55 12.18
C SER A 189 -19.43 8.11 10.96
N VAL A 190 -18.35 8.83 10.62
CA VAL A 190 -17.41 8.46 9.56
C VAL A 190 -16.40 7.43 10.09
N SER A 191 -15.96 7.59 11.34
CA SER A 191 -15.08 6.62 12.01
C SER A 191 -15.72 5.24 12.16
N GLU A 192 -17.03 5.18 12.42
CA GLU A 192 -17.80 3.92 12.49
C GLU A 192 -17.89 3.21 11.13
N LEU A 193 -18.02 3.95 10.03
CA LEU A 193 -17.98 3.38 8.68
C LEU A 193 -16.61 2.77 8.36
N PHE A 194 -15.55 3.45 8.81
CA PHE A 194 -14.19 2.97 8.65
C PHE A 194 -13.90 1.72 9.49
N ALA A 195 -14.42 1.64 10.71
CA ALA A 195 -14.33 0.44 11.55
C ALA A 195 -15.00 -0.77 10.87
N ALA A 196 -16.11 -0.56 10.15
CA ALA A 196 -16.78 -1.63 9.39
C ALA A 196 -15.94 -2.14 8.20
N LEU A 197 -14.97 -1.36 7.72
CA LEU A 197 -14.03 -1.77 6.67
C LEU A 197 -12.74 -2.37 7.22
N GLU A 198 -12.32 -2.02 8.44
CA GLU A 198 -11.08 -2.51 9.07
C GLU A 198 -11.06 -4.04 9.21
N GLY A 199 -12.22 -4.67 9.36
CA GLY A 199 -12.38 -6.12 9.44
C GLY A 199 -12.36 -6.87 8.10
N LYS A 200 -12.12 -6.20 6.96
CA LYS A 200 -12.27 -6.79 5.62
C LYS A 200 -11.02 -7.52 5.10
N GLY A 201 -9.94 -7.61 5.87
CA GLY A 201 -8.79 -8.50 5.61
C GLY A 201 -7.69 -7.93 4.72
N ALA A 202 -6.73 -8.78 4.34
CA ALA A 202 -5.49 -8.42 3.64
C ALA A 202 -5.70 -7.88 2.21
N ALA A 203 -6.87 -8.13 1.61
CA ALA A 203 -7.27 -7.57 0.32
C ALA A 203 -7.64 -6.09 0.40
N LEU A 204 -7.94 -5.56 1.59
CA LEU A 204 -8.24 -4.14 1.80
C LEU A 204 -7.45 -3.59 3.00
N PRO A 205 -6.12 -3.42 2.88
CA PRO A 205 -5.32 -2.86 3.95
C PRO A 205 -5.66 -1.37 4.12
N LEU A 206 -6.39 -1.02 5.18
CA LEU A 206 -6.76 0.36 5.46
C LEU A 206 -5.86 0.98 6.54
N GLN A 207 -5.47 2.22 6.31
CA GLN A 207 -4.84 3.06 7.32
C GLN A 207 -5.84 4.10 7.81
N LEU A 208 -6.41 3.86 8.99
CA LEU A 208 -7.37 4.77 9.58
C LEU A 208 -6.66 5.99 10.16
N ARG A 209 -7.08 7.18 9.71
CA ARG A 209 -6.64 8.45 10.30
C ARG A 209 -7.76 8.98 11.18
N ARG A 210 -7.49 9.12 12.47
CA ARG A 210 -8.44 9.71 13.45
C ARG A 210 -8.53 11.24 13.34
N SER A 211 -7.48 11.86 12.78
CA SER A 211 -7.42 13.28 12.49
C SER A 211 -6.71 13.52 11.16
N VAL A 212 -7.10 14.60 10.49
CA VAL A 212 -6.52 15.02 9.21
C VAL A 212 -5.96 16.42 9.36
N LYS A 213 -4.73 16.63 8.86
CA LYS A 213 -4.16 17.97 8.73
C LYS A 213 -4.82 18.68 7.55
N ILE A 214 -5.35 19.88 7.77
CA ILE A 214 -6.04 20.74 6.80
C ILE A 214 -5.09 21.86 6.37
#